data_AF-A0A4X2LS42-F1
#
_entry.id   AF-A0A4X2LS42-F1
#
_cell.length_a   1.000
_cell.length_b   1.000
_cell.length_c   1.000
_cell.angle_alpha   90.00
_cell.angle_beta   90.00
_cell.angle_gamma   90.00
#
_symmetry.space_group_name_H-M   'P 1'
#
loop_
_entity.id
_entity.type
_entity.pdbx_description
1 polymer ?
#
loop_
_entity_poly.entity_id
_entity_poly.type
_entity_poly.pdbx_seq_one_letter_code
_entity_poly.pdbx_strand_id
1 'polypeptide(L)'
;MGRTSKGKRDVYYRLAKEEGWRARSAFKLLQLDEKFQLFSGVRRAGDLCAAPGSWSQVLSCKLGVRPPACTVAVDLQAVVPFAGWCRSRGTSPGCPRLRR
;
A
#
# COMPACT_ATOMS: atom_id res chain seq x y z
N MET A 1 -6.27 -6.34 -35.83
CA MET A 1 -5.69 -7.03 -34.65
C MET A 1 -4.55 -6.16 -34.11
N GLY A 2 -4.82 -5.34 -33.09
CA GLY A 2 -3.90 -4.30 -32.63
C GLY A 2 -2.63 -4.86 -31.99
N ARG A 3 -1.48 -4.60 -32.62
CA ARG A 3 -0.14 -4.83 -32.04
C ARG A 3 0.06 -3.87 -30.88
N THR A 4 -0.48 -4.18 -29.71
CA THR A 4 -0.15 -3.38 -28.52
C THR A 4 1.22 -3.81 -28.01
N SER A 5 2.15 -2.86 -28.03
CA SER A 5 3.56 -2.95 -27.63
C SER A 5 3.74 -3.68 -26.29
N LYS A 6 4.17 -4.95 -26.35
CA LYS A 6 4.33 -5.84 -25.19
C LYS A 6 5.55 -5.50 -24.31
N GLY A 7 6.48 -4.66 -24.79
CA GLY A 7 7.77 -4.41 -24.13
C GLY A 7 7.87 -3.18 -23.20
N LYS A 8 6.99 -2.18 -23.32
CA LYS A 8 7.13 -0.90 -22.57
C LYS A 8 6.23 -0.73 -21.34
N ARG A 9 5.23 -1.60 -21.14
CA ARG A 9 4.01 -1.21 -20.40
C ARG A 9 3.95 -1.49 -18.90
N ASP A 10 5.01 -2.02 -18.27
CA ASP A 10 4.91 -2.31 -16.83
C ASP A 10 6.21 -2.14 -16.04
N VAL A 11 6.79 -0.93 -16.12
CA VAL A 11 7.89 -0.51 -15.24
C VAL A 11 7.43 -0.54 -13.78
N TYR A 12 6.24 -0.01 -13.48
CA TYR A 12 5.71 0.02 -12.12
C TYR A 12 5.31 -1.35 -11.58
N TYR A 13 4.95 -2.32 -12.44
CA TYR A 13 4.74 -3.69 -11.97
C TYR A 13 6.05 -4.37 -11.56
N ARG A 14 7.12 -4.19 -12.36
CA ARG A 14 8.46 -4.68 -12.00
C ARG A 14 8.97 -4.02 -10.73
N LEU A 15 8.86 -2.69 -10.66
CA LEU A 15 9.23 -1.92 -9.48
C LEU A 15 8.40 -2.32 -8.25
N ALA A 16 7.09 -2.56 -8.39
CA ALA A 16 6.26 -3.05 -7.30
C ALA A 16 6.77 -4.39 -6.77
N LYS A 17 7.14 -5.31 -7.67
CA LYS A 17 7.66 -6.61 -7.27
C LYS A 17 9.04 -6.52 -6.62
N GLU A 18 9.93 -5.68 -7.16
CA GLU A 18 11.27 -5.40 -6.60
C GLU A 18 11.20 -4.74 -5.22
N GLU A 19 10.26 -3.83 -5.02
CA GLU A 19 10.03 -3.14 -3.75
C GLU A 19 9.09 -3.88 -2.81
N GLY A 20 8.53 -5.04 -3.18
CA GLY A 20 7.64 -5.83 -2.32
C GLY A 20 6.21 -5.29 -2.14
N TRP A 21 5.75 -4.42 -3.04
CA TRP A 21 4.35 -4.00 -3.13
C TRP A 21 3.50 -5.06 -3.81
N ARG A 22 2.30 -5.32 -3.29
CA ARG A 22 1.39 -6.32 -3.86
C ARG A 22 0.82 -5.94 -5.24
N ALA A 23 0.83 -4.66 -5.58
CA ALA A 23 0.32 -4.14 -6.84
C ALA A 23 0.94 -2.78 -7.15
N ARG A 24 1.03 -2.48 -8.45
CA ARG A 24 1.50 -1.19 -8.97
C ARG A 24 0.62 0.01 -8.56
N SER A 25 -0.57 -0.23 -8.01
CA SER A 25 -1.44 0.84 -7.49
C SER A 25 -0.85 1.53 -6.27
N ALA A 26 0.08 0.91 -5.53
CA ALA A 26 0.77 1.52 -4.39
C ALA A 26 1.45 2.85 -4.78
N PHE A 27 2.12 2.89 -5.94
CA PHE A 27 2.80 4.09 -6.44
C PHE A 27 1.86 5.28 -6.65
N LYS A 28 0.59 5.04 -7.01
CA LYS A 28 -0.39 6.12 -7.14
C LYS A 28 -0.60 6.82 -5.80
N LEU A 29 -0.76 6.05 -4.73
CA LEU A 29 -1.00 6.61 -3.41
C LEU A 29 0.25 7.29 -2.85
N LEU A 30 1.44 6.73 -3.10
CA LEU A 30 2.73 7.36 -2.74
C LEU A 30 2.92 8.70 -3.46
N GLN A 31 2.71 8.76 -4.77
CA GLN A 31 2.82 10.00 -5.56
C GLN A 31 1.78 11.04 -5.17
N LEU A 32 0.56 10.61 -4.81
CA LEU A 32 -0.47 11.51 -4.29
C LEU A 32 -0.09 12.07 -2.92
N ASP A 33 0.46 11.24 -2.03
CA ASP A 33 0.96 11.70 -0.73
C ASP A 33 2.12 12.70 -0.90
N GLU A 34 3.06 12.46 -1.82
CA GLU A 34 4.14 13.40 -2.12
C GLU A 34 3.61 14.76 -2.55
N LYS A 35 2.60 14.79 -3.43
CA LYS A 35 2.04 16.03 -3.98
C LYS A 35 1.10 16.77 -3.03
N PHE A 36 0.32 16.04 -2.23
CA PHE A 36 -0.79 16.61 -1.44
C PHE A 36 -0.63 16.45 0.07
N GLN A 37 0.44 15.79 0.54
CA GLN A 37 0.69 15.53 1.96
C GLN A 37 -0.51 14.86 2.65
N LEU A 38 -1.11 13.88 1.97
CA LEU A 38 -2.38 13.24 2.35
C LEU A 38 -2.36 12.66 3.77
N PHE A 39 -1.20 12.19 4.24
CA PHE A 39 -1.09 11.57 5.55
C PHE A 39 -0.70 12.54 6.68
N SER A 40 -0.58 13.84 6.41
CA SER A 40 -0.25 14.83 7.44
C SER A 40 -1.41 14.99 8.44
N GLY A 41 -1.13 14.71 9.72
CA GLY A 41 -2.13 14.82 10.80
C GLY A 41 -3.21 13.73 10.81
N VAL A 42 -3.14 12.75 9.90
CA VAL A 42 -4.11 11.67 9.82
C VAL A 42 -3.90 10.68 10.97
N ARG A 43 -4.95 10.46 11.76
CA ARG A 43 -4.97 9.46 12.83
C ARG A 43 -5.77 8.21 12.48
N ARG A 44 -6.67 8.29 11.50
CA ARG A 44 -7.51 7.18 11.07
C ARG A 44 -7.63 7.17 9.56
N ALA A 45 -7.43 6.02 8.94
CA ALA A 45 -7.61 5.84 7.50
C ALA A 45 -8.35 4.54 7.20
N GLY A 46 -9.22 4.58 6.21
CA GLY A 46 -9.98 3.43 5.71
C GLY A 46 -9.59 3.11 4.27
N ASP A 47 -9.35 1.83 3.96
CA ASP A 47 -9.16 1.31 2.61
C ASP A 47 -10.39 0.47 2.23
N LEU A 48 -11.17 0.94 1.25
CA LEU A 48 -12.38 0.26 0.77
C LEU A 48 -12.05 -0.43 -0.55
N CYS A 49 -12.49 -1.68 -0.72
CA CYS A 49 -12.08 -2.56 -1.81
C CYS A 49 -10.56 -2.82 -1.77
N ALA A 50 -10.07 -3.17 -0.58
CA ALA A 50 -8.65 -3.28 -0.30
C ALA A 50 -7.94 -4.43 -1.02
N ALA A 51 -8.60 -5.50 -1.46
CA ALA A 51 -7.95 -6.66 -2.07
C ALA A 51 -7.22 -6.26 -3.36
N PRO A 52 -5.91 -6.59 -3.52
CA PRO A 52 -5.09 -7.51 -2.73
C PRO A 52 -4.34 -6.91 -1.53
N GLY A 53 -4.41 -5.59 -1.29
CA GLY A 53 -3.94 -4.94 -0.06
C GLY A 53 -2.85 -3.88 -0.24
N SER A 54 -2.56 -3.43 -1.46
CA SER A 54 -1.39 -2.57 -1.73
C SER A 54 -1.49 -1.16 -1.15
N TRP A 55 -2.69 -0.58 -1.13
CA TRP A 55 -2.92 0.73 -0.50
C TRP A 55 -2.87 0.61 1.02
N SER A 56 -3.47 -0.44 1.57
CA SER A 56 -3.33 -0.81 2.97
C SER A 56 -1.85 -0.99 3.39
N GLN A 57 -0.98 -1.55 2.54
CA GLN A 57 0.47 -1.60 2.80
C GLN A 57 1.07 -0.20 2.94
N VAL A 58 0.76 0.71 2.01
CA VAL A 58 1.24 2.09 2.04
C VAL A 58 0.74 2.82 3.30
N LEU A 59 -0.54 2.65 3.64
CA LEU A 59 -1.14 3.24 4.84
C LEU A 59 -0.44 2.76 6.12
N SER A 60 -0.21 1.45 6.25
CA SER A 60 0.52 0.85 7.37
C SER A 60 1.92 1.44 7.50
N CYS A 61 2.63 1.56 6.38
CA CYS A 61 3.98 2.11 6.34
C CYS A 61 4.06 3.61 6.66
N LYS A 62 3.11 4.41 6.18
CA LYS A 62 3.11 5.88 6.35
C LYS A 62 2.54 6.31 7.70
N LEU A 63 1.47 5.67 8.16
CA LEU A 63 0.77 6.01 9.40
C LEU A 63 1.32 5.26 10.62
N GLY A 64 1.87 4.05 10.44
CA GLY A 64 2.43 3.23 11.52
C GLY A 64 3.65 3.85 12.23
N VAL A 65 4.23 4.91 11.67
CA VAL A 65 5.32 5.69 12.29
C VAL A 65 4.80 6.60 13.42
N ARG A 66 3.48 6.91 13.47
CA ARG A 66 2.89 7.87 14.42
C ARG A 66 1.75 7.22 15.23
N PRO A 67 2.03 6.55 16.36
CA PRO A 67 0.96 6.14 17.28
C PRO A 67 0.20 7.38 17.80
N PRO A 68 -1.15 7.34 17.92
CA PRO A 68 -2.05 6.20 17.81
C PRO A 68 -2.81 6.15 16.46
N ALA A 69 -2.11 6.09 15.32
CA ALA A 69 -2.79 5.95 14.03
C ALA A 69 -3.43 4.54 13.87
N CYS A 70 -4.67 4.50 13.40
CA CYS A 70 -5.43 3.27 13.17
C CYS A 70 -5.87 3.16 11.71
N THR A 71 -5.61 2.02 11.07
CA THR A 71 -5.98 1.75 9.68
C THR A 71 -6.95 0.57 9.61
N VAL A 72 -8.03 0.73 8.84
CA VAL A 72 -9.03 -0.32 8.61
C VAL A 72 -9.11 -0.59 7.12
N ALA A 73 -9.12 -1.86 6.74
CA ALA A 73 -9.24 -2.29 5.35
C ALA A 73 -10.45 -3.21 5.22
N VAL A 74 -11.32 -2.93 4.25
CA VAL A 74 -12.56 -3.66 4.00
C VAL A 74 -12.61 -4.09 2.54
N ASP A 75 -12.87 -5.37 2.30
CA ASP A 75 -13.11 -5.93 0.98
C ASP A 75 -14.08 -7.12 1.10
N LEU A 76 -14.80 -7.43 0.02
CA LEU A 76 -15.62 -8.63 -0.09
C LEU A 76 -14.76 -9.88 -0.29
N GLN A 77 -13.61 -9.73 -0.96
CA GLN A 77 -12.61 -10.77 -1.17
C GLN A 77 -11.65 -10.84 0.01
N ALA A 78 -11.13 -12.04 0.26
CA ALA A 78 -10.15 -12.24 1.31
C ALA A 78 -8.83 -11.51 0.99
N VAL A 79 -8.39 -10.65 1.91
CA VAL A 79 -7.08 -10.00 1.84
C VAL A 79 -6.07 -10.82 2.63
N VAL A 80 -4.98 -11.24 1.98
CA VAL A 80 -3.88 -11.93 2.66
C VAL A 80 -3.33 -10.99 3.75
N PRO A 81 -3.13 -11.42 5.00
CA PRO A 81 -2.52 -10.55 6.01
C PRO A 81 -1.11 -10.09 5.58
N PHE A 82 -0.75 -8.85 5.86
CA PHE A 82 0.63 -8.35 5.78
C PHE A 82 0.96 -7.56 7.04
N ALA A 83 2.24 -7.34 7.25
CA ALA A 83 2.74 -6.77 8.50
C ALA A 83 2.30 -5.33 8.75
N GLY A 84 2.06 -5.00 10.02
CA GLY A 84 1.56 -3.69 10.44
C GLY A 84 0.07 -3.45 10.15
N TRP A 85 -0.62 -4.44 9.56
CA TRP A 85 -2.07 -4.46 9.61
C TRP A 85 -2.51 -4.69 11.05
N CYS A 86 -3.30 -3.76 11.60
CA CYS A 86 -3.88 -3.89 12.93
C CYS A 86 -4.95 -5.01 12.93
N ARG A 87 -4.50 -6.26 12.98
CA ARG A 87 -5.29 -7.39 13.45
C ARG A 87 -5.02 -7.52 14.96
N SER A 88 -6.06 -7.79 15.73
CA SER A 88 -6.11 -7.71 17.20
C SER A 88 -5.19 -8.65 18.00
N ARG A 89 -4.07 -9.13 17.44
CA ARG A 89 -2.96 -9.83 18.15
C ARG A 89 -1.82 -10.17 17.17
N GLY A 90 -0.56 -9.88 17.56
CA GLY A 90 0.64 -10.56 17.06
C GLY A 90 1.61 -9.74 16.19
N THR A 91 2.90 -9.90 16.48
CA THR A 91 4.12 -9.20 16.03
C THR A 91 4.48 -9.24 14.52
N SER A 92 5.18 -8.20 14.06
CA SER A 92 5.38 -7.75 12.66
C SER A 92 6.59 -8.35 11.91
N PRO A 93 6.48 -8.64 10.60
CA PRO A 93 7.58 -8.44 9.64
C PRO A 93 7.69 -6.96 9.17
N GLY A 94 8.82 -6.52 8.63
CA GLY A 94 9.04 -5.10 8.28
C GLY A 94 8.22 -4.59 7.08
N CYS A 95 7.87 -3.30 7.10
CA CYS A 95 7.41 -2.56 5.91
C CYS A 95 8.49 -2.64 4.80
N PRO A 96 8.12 -2.79 3.51
CA PRO A 96 9.09 -2.72 2.42
C PRO A 96 9.80 -1.36 2.44
N ARG A 97 11.10 -1.33 2.10
CA ARG A 97 11.95 -0.14 2.27
C ARG A 97 11.34 1.07 1.55
N LEU A 98 10.71 1.96 2.31
CA LEU A 98 10.47 3.34 1.88
C LEU A 98 11.86 3.96 1.68
N ARG A 99 12.31 4.04 0.43
CA ARG A 99 13.45 4.90 0.09
C ARG A 99 13.01 6.32 0.46
N ARG A 100 13.71 6.89 1.45
CA ARG A 100 13.59 8.30 1.80
C ARG A 100 14.16 9.15 0.69
#